data_AF-A0A939RFM6-F1
#
_entry.id   AF-A0A939RFM6-F1
#
_cell.length_a   1.000
_cell.length_b   1.000
_cell.length_c   1.000
_cell.angle_alpha   90.00
_cell.angle_beta   90.00
_cell.angle_gamma   90.00
#
_symmetry.space_group_name_H-M   'P 1'
#
loop_
_entity.id
_entity.type
_entity.pdbx_description
1 polymer ?
#
loop_
_entity_poly.entity_id
_entity_poly.type
_entity_poly.pdbx_seq_one_letter_code
_entity_poly.pdbx_strand_id
1 'polypeptide(L)'
;DAPFVQAKVHARFPRGGQARAIPSSWVERASDNPEPDGPDYVALNTLGLDGETSAYRVRRGAWVRLGVDVAADGGDEFAIARSVGDLVELRHATAGQDNADPVVVAGVVLREIKAAQDLAAALGSTAPVRVKIDGVGIGWGVAGLLEAWRREGLHRAEIVTVLASESTGRDDEAATLRPSNKRDEMWLAMRSLLSPHGQGSLRLRVDRRTQAQLSGPKLETNSGGRTVIESKRSMRRRGVSSPDRAEAVLLAPYEPLTGRRRVRVIA
;
A
#
# COMPACT_ATOMS: atom_id res chain seq x y z
N ASP A 1 16.79 -7.08 1.86
CA ASP A 1 16.97 -6.40 0.56
C ASP A 1 15.65 -6.13 -0.14
N ALA A 2 14.78 -5.31 0.46
CA ALA A 2 13.54 -4.89 -0.19
C ALA A 2 13.79 -3.59 -0.97
N PRO A 3 13.32 -3.44 -2.22
CA PRO A 3 13.39 -2.19 -3.00
C PRO A 3 12.88 -0.97 -2.20
N PHE A 4 11.92 -1.21 -1.30
CA PHE A 4 11.37 -0.24 -0.35
C PHE A 4 12.41 0.36 0.61
N VAL A 5 13.31 -0.44 1.17
CA VAL A 5 14.31 0.04 2.16
C VAL A 5 15.37 0.91 1.47
N GLN A 6 15.71 0.58 0.21
CA GLN A 6 16.70 1.32 -0.57
C GLN A 6 16.14 2.61 -1.18
N ALA A 7 14.89 2.60 -1.66
CA ALA A 7 14.19 3.79 -2.15
C ALA A 7 14.05 4.89 -1.08
N LYS A 8 14.08 4.49 0.20
CA LYS A 8 13.97 5.35 1.39
C LYS A 8 15.22 6.18 1.69
N VAL A 9 16.38 5.86 1.10
CA VAL A 9 17.69 6.46 1.40
C VAL A 9 18.11 7.54 0.38
N HIS A 10 17.60 7.50 -0.86
CA HIS A 10 18.23 8.22 -2.00
C HIS A 10 17.41 9.34 -2.68
N ALA A 11 16.26 9.76 -2.17
CA ALA A 11 15.44 10.77 -2.88
C ALA A 11 16.01 12.21 -2.75
N ARG A 12 16.34 12.89 -3.87
CA ARG A 12 16.68 14.34 -3.97
C ARG A 12 15.88 15.01 -5.08
N PHE A 13 15.22 16.16 -4.84
CA PHE A 13 14.47 16.90 -5.88
C PHE A 13 14.41 18.43 -5.69
N PRO A 14 14.16 19.20 -6.78
CA PRO A 14 14.23 20.67 -6.82
C PRO A 14 13.03 21.37 -6.16
N ARG A 15 13.23 22.59 -5.67
CA ARG A 15 12.20 23.47 -5.08
C ARG A 15 11.55 24.36 -6.15
N GLY A 16 10.22 24.30 -6.32
CA GLY A 16 9.44 25.28 -7.10
C GLY A 16 8.28 24.69 -7.92
N GLY A 17 7.06 25.17 -7.66
CA GLY A 17 5.77 24.73 -8.24
C GLY A 17 4.96 23.85 -7.29
N GLN A 18 3.61 23.94 -7.30
CA GLN A 18 2.76 22.95 -6.59
C GLN A 18 2.87 21.60 -7.31
N ALA A 19 3.93 20.86 -7.02
CA ALA A 19 4.21 19.59 -7.64
C ALA A 19 3.13 18.56 -7.23
N ARG A 20 2.75 17.67 -8.14
CA ARG A 20 1.98 16.47 -7.77
C ARG A 20 2.81 15.60 -6.83
N ALA A 21 2.14 14.96 -5.87
CA ALA A 21 2.73 13.98 -4.97
C ALA A 21 3.43 12.87 -5.76
N ILE A 22 2.80 12.38 -6.84
CA ILE A 22 3.39 11.46 -7.82
C ILE A 22 3.06 12.00 -9.23
N PRO A 23 4.04 12.23 -10.11
CA PRO A 23 3.77 12.65 -11.49
C PRO A 23 3.01 11.57 -12.27
N SER A 24 2.04 11.97 -13.11
CA SER A 24 1.27 11.01 -13.93
C SER A 24 2.17 10.20 -14.86
N SER A 25 3.17 10.82 -15.47
CA SER A 25 4.15 10.14 -16.33
C SER A 25 4.95 9.04 -15.61
N TRP A 26 5.06 9.10 -14.28
CA TRP A 26 5.70 8.06 -13.49
C TRP A 26 4.76 6.89 -13.22
N VAL A 27 3.47 7.18 -13.01
CA VAL A 27 2.42 6.18 -12.87
C VAL A 27 2.23 5.44 -14.20
N GLU A 28 2.12 6.16 -15.31
CA GLU A 28 2.00 5.61 -16.68
C GLU A 28 3.18 4.70 -16.99
N ARG A 29 4.42 5.18 -16.79
CA ARG A 29 5.62 4.35 -16.99
C ARG A 29 5.60 3.07 -16.16
N ALA A 30 5.19 3.15 -14.90
CA ALA A 30 5.10 1.97 -14.04
C ALA A 30 3.98 1.01 -14.48
N SER A 31 2.91 1.51 -15.08
CA SER A 31 1.87 0.70 -15.72
C SER A 31 2.32 0.05 -17.02
N ASP A 32 3.28 0.64 -17.72
CA ASP A 32 3.85 0.13 -18.97
C ASP A 32 5.14 -0.69 -18.75
N ASN A 33 5.66 -0.76 -17.52
CA ASN A 33 6.86 -1.53 -17.21
C ASN A 33 6.69 -2.99 -17.69
N PRO A 34 7.66 -3.54 -18.45
CA PRO A 34 7.55 -4.86 -19.05
C PRO A 34 7.54 -5.97 -17.99
N GLU A 35 7.03 -7.14 -18.38
CA GLU A 35 7.14 -8.34 -17.54
C GLU A 35 8.60 -8.79 -17.42
N PRO A 36 9.07 -9.17 -16.22
CA PRO A 36 10.42 -9.69 -16.05
C PRO A 36 10.56 -11.06 -16.73
N ASP A 37 11.70 -11.25 -17.38
CA ASP A 37 12.09 -12.53 -17.97
C ASP A 37 13.10 -13.26 -17.08
N GLY A 38 13.18 -14.58 -17.23
CA GLY A 38 14.13 -15.44 -16.54
C GLY A 38 13.52 -16.65 -15.84
N PRO A 39 14.37 -17.64 -15.48
CA PRO A 39 13.94 -18.92 -14.93
C PRO A 39 13.35 -18.82 -13.51
N ASP A 40 13.72 -17.76 -12.77
CA ASP A 40 13.21 -17.48 -11.42
C ASP A 40 11.78 -16.92 -11.42
N TYR A 41 11.23 -16.58 -12.59
CA TYR A 41 9.91 -15.97 -12.73
C TYR A 41 8.87 -16.97 -13.22
N VAL A 42 7.67 -16.88 -12.65
CA VAL A 42 6.51 -17.71 -13.00
C VAL A 42 5.31 -16.82 -13.32
N ALA A 43 4.55 -17.19 -14.35
CA ALA A 43 3.31 -16.50 -14.70
C ALA A 43 2.17 -16.94 -13.77
N LEU A 44 1.38 -15.99 -13.26
CA LEU A 44 0.30 -16.26 -12.30
C LEU A 44 -0.71 -17.30 -12.81
N ASN A 45 -1.13 -17.18 -14.07
CA ASN A 45 -2.04 -18.14 -14.73
C ASN A 45 -1.51 -19.58 -14.89
N THR A 46 -0.22 -19.82 -14.64
CA THR A 46 0.36 -21.17 -14.69
C THR A 46 0.38 -21.88 -13.33
N LEU A 47 0.01 -21.17 -12.25
CA LEU A 47 0.04 -21.72 -10.89
C LEU A 47 -1.20 -22.56 -10.55
N GLY A 48 -2.25 -22.52 -11.37
CA GLY A 48 -3.49 -23.28 -11.14
C GLY A 48 -4.28 -22.81 -9.92
N LEU A 49 -4.15 -21.52 -9.56
CA LEU A 49 -4.83 -20.92 -8.42
C LEU A 49 -6.10 -20.20 -8.86
N ASP A 50 -7.17 -20.36 -8.09
CA ASP A 50 -8.44 -19.67 -8.34
C ASP A 50 -8.25 -18.14 -8.28
N GLY A 51 -8.74 -17.44 -9.30
CA GLY A 51 -8.62 -15.98 -9.40
C GLY A 51 -7.26 -15.45 -9.89
N GLU A 52 -6.28 -16.33 -10.14
CA GLU A 52 -4.99 -15.98 -10.75
C GLU A 52 -4.98 -16.29 -12.24
N THR A 53 -5.60 -15.44 -13.05
CA THR A 53 -5.80 -15.67 -14.49
C THR A 53 -4.88 -14.82 -15.39
N SER A 54 -4.13 -13.89 -14.81
CA SER A 54 -3.27 -12.98 -15.57
C SER A 54 -1.97 -13.66 -16.00
N ALA A 55 -1.42 -13.21 -17.13
CA ALA A 55 -0.10 -13.64 -17.61
C ALA A 55 1.05 -12.89 -16.91
N TYR A 56 0.76 -12.12 -15.85
CA TYR A 56 1.80 -11.37 -15.13
C TYR A 56 2.77 -12.34 -14.47
N ARG A 57 4.05 -12.02 -14.57
CA ARG A 57 5.16 -12.82 -14.06
C ARG A 57 5.63 -12.25 -12.74
N VAL A 58 5.86 -13.13 -11.77
CA VAL A 58 6.38 -12.78 -10.44
C VAL A 58 7.53 -13.71 -10.09
N ARG A 59 8.46 -13.23 -9.26
CA ARG A 59 9.61 -14.03 -8.85
C ARG A 59 9.17 -15.14 -7.88
N ARG A 60 9.70 -16.35 -8.03
CA ARG A 60 9.58 -17.38 -7.00
C ARG A 60 10.18 -16.88 -5.68
N GLY A 61 9.56 -17.27 -4.57
CA GLY A 61 9.90 -16.80 -3.23
C GLY A 61 9.53 -15.34 -2.95
N ALA A 62 8.89 -14.63 -3.89
CA ALA A 62 8.44 -13.26 -3.65
C ALA A 62 7.42 -13.22 -2.51
N TRP A 63 7.58 -12.24 -1.63
CA TRP A 63 6.60 -11.97 -0.59
C TRP A 63 5.27 -11.54 -1.20
N VAL A 64 4.17 -11.77 -0.45
CA VAL A 64 2.83 -11.29 -0.79
C VAL A 64 2.32 -10.39 0.34
N ARG A 65 1.79 -9.22 -0.01
CA ARG A 65 1.33 -8.21 0.94
C ARG A 65 0.03 -7.57 0.47
N LEU A 66 -0.88 -7.32 1.39
CA LEU A 66 -2.14 -6.64 1.13
C LEU A 66 -2.15 -5.24 1.75
N GLY A 67 -2.71 -4.28 1.03
CA GLY A 67 -3.03 -2.94 1.52
C GLY A 67 -4.54 -2.74 1.45
N VAL A 68 -5.13 -2.28 2.54
CA VAL A 68 -6.58 -2.19 2.72
C VAL A 68 -6.92 -0.79 3.20
N ASP A 69 -7.66 -0.05 2.38
CA ASP A 69 -8.27 1.22 2.77
C ASP A 69 -9.78 1.02 2.92
N VAL A 70 -10.27 1.17 4.14
CA VAL A 70 -11.69 1.04 4.49
C VAL A 70 -12.19 2.44 4.82
N ALA A 71 -12.44 3.22 3.78
CA ALA A 71 -12.82 4.61 3.97
C ALA A 71 -14.20 4.71 4.64
N ALA A 72 -14.25 5.44 5.77
CA ALA A 72 -15.36 5.42 6.71
C ALA A 72 -16.48 6.45 6.42
N ASP A 73 -16.30 7.34 5.45
CA ASP A 73 -17.06 8.62 5.40
C ASP A 73 -18.13 8.68 4.30
N GLY A 74 -18.98 7.65 4.17
CA GLY A 74 -20.29 7.73 3.50
C GLY A 74 -20.31 8.01 1.98
N GLY A 75 -19.16 8.21 1.34
CA GLY A 75 -19.03 8.41 -0.11
C GLY A 75 -17.68 7.91 -0.68
N ASP A 76 -16.94 7.17 0.12
CA ASP A 76 -15.60 6.71 -0.20
C ASP A 76 -15.56 5.21 -0.51
N GLU A 77 -14.50 4.79 -1.21
CA GLU A 77 -14.37 3.41 -1.69
C GLU A 77 -13.62 2.55 -0.68
N PHE A 78 -14.14 1.35 -0.46
CA PHE A 78 -13.37 0.26 0.15
C PHE A 78 -12.49 -0.35 -0.94
N ALA A 79 -11.18 -0.38 -0.73
CA ALA A 79 -10.22 -0.89 -1.68
C ALA A 79 -9.23 -1.88 -1.06
N ILE A 80 -8.90 -2.93 -1.81
CA ILE A 80 -7.82 -3.87 -1.49
C ILE A 80 -6.83 -3.88 -2.65
N ALA A 81 -5.56 -3.61 -2.36
CA ALA A 81 -4.46 -3.81 -3.27
C ALA A 81 -3.55 -4.94 -2.79
N ARG A 82 -2.94 -5.66 -3.73
CA ARG A 82 -1.97 -6.71 -3.46
C ARG A 82 -0.65 -6.38 -4.11
N SER A 83 0.42 -6.58 -3.37
CA SER A 83 1.79 -6.49 -3.85
C SER A 83 2.44 -7.86 -3.75
N VAL A 84 2.98 -8.34 -4.87
CA VAL A 84 3.74 -9.59 -5.00
C VAL A 84 5.15 -9.23 -5.47
N GLY A 85 6.06 -9.03 -4.53
CA GLY A 85 7.37 -8.44 -4.82
C GLY A 85 7.22 -7.05 -5.46
N ASP A 86 7.53 -6.93 -6.75
CA ASP A 86 7.49 -5.69 -7.53
C ASP A 86 6.15 -5.45 -8.27
N LEU A 87 5.27 -6.45 -8.34
CA LEU A 87 3.95 -6.35 -8.98
C LEU A 87 2.93 -5.83 -7.98
N VAL A 88 2.23 -4.74 -8.31
CA VAL A 88 1.08 -4.25 -7.53
C VAL A 88 -0.19 -4.25 -8.36
N GLU A 89 -1.24 -4.85 -7.80
CA GLU A 89 -2.55 -5.00 -8.41
C GLU A 89 -3.64 -4.41 -7.50
N LEU A 90 -4.69 -3.85 -8.10
CA LEU A 90 -5.94 -3.56 -7.40
C LEU A 90 -6.80 -4.83 -7.47
N ARG A 91 -7.13 -5.41 -6.32
CA ARG A 91 -7.85 -6.69 -6.22
C ARG A 91 -9.33 -6.52 -5.94
N HIS A 92 -9.69 -5.45 -5.23
CA HIS A 92 -11.06 -5.11 -4.89
C HIS A 92 -11.24 -3.60 -4.82
N ALA A 93 -12.36 -3.10 -5.32
CA ALA A 93 -12.81 -1.73 -5.09
C ALA A 93 -14.34 -1.66 -5.17
N THR A 94 -14.99 -1.26 -4.09
CA THR A 94 -16.45 -1.08 -4.03
C THR A 94 -16.82 0.23 -3.35
N ALA A 95 -17.92 0.83 -3.79
CA ALA A 95 -18.62 1.90 -3.09
C ALA A 95 -19.98 1.37 -2.62
N GLY A 96 -20.54 1.94 -1.56
CA GLY A 96 -21.89 1.59 -1.10
C GLY A 96 -22.01 1.50 0.42
N GLN A 97 -23.24 1.32 0.88
CA GLN A 97 -23.57 1.26 2.31
C GLN A 97 -23.01 0.01 2.99
N ASP A 98 -22.84 -1.09 2.25
CA ASP A 98 -22.26 -2.34 2.78
C ASP A 98 -20.82 -2.17 3.28
N ASN A 99 -20.09 -1.17 2.78
CA ASN A 99 -18.75 -0.83 3.27
C ASN A 99 -18.79 -0.27 4.71
N ALA A 100 -19.97 0.12 5.22
CA ALA A 100 -20.15 0.57 6.60
C ALA A 100 -20.13 -0.60 7.62
N ASP A 101 -20.30 -1.84 7.17
CA ASP A 101 -20.32 -3.02 8.03
C ASP A 101 -18.91 -3.65 8.12
N PRO A 102 -18.24 -3.60 9.28
CA PRO A 102 -16.92 -4.18 9.46
C PRO A 102 -16.88 -5.70 9.25
N VAL A 103 -17.99 -6.43 9.47
CA VAL A 103 -18.07 -7.88 9.26
C VAL A 103 -18.06 -8.20 7.78
N VAL A 104 -18.85 -7.46 6.98
CA VAL A 104 -18.88 -7.61 5.51
C VAL A 104 -17.50 -7.32 4.94
N VAL A 105 -16.91 -6.19 5.32
CA VAL A 105 -15.57 -5.79 4.87
C VAL A 105 -14.52 -6.82 5.27
N ALA A 106 -14.50 -7.27 6.53
CA ALA A 106 -13.58 -8.30 7.00
C ALA A 106 -13.74 -9.61 6.23
N GLY A 107 -14.96 -10.00 5.88
CA GLY A 107 -15.23 -11.17 5.05
C GLY A 107 -14.62 -11.08 3.64
N VAL A 108 -14.65 -9.89 3.02
CA VAL A 108 -13.98 -9.64 1.73
C VAL A 108 -12.46 -9.72 1.90
N VAL A 109 -11.91 -9.06 2.93
CA VAL A 109 -10.47 -9.08 3.20
C VAL A 109 -9.98 -10.50 3.50
N LEU A 110 -10.75 -11.32 4.24
CA LEU A 110 -10.42 -12.71 4.52
C LEU A 110 -10.30 -13.56 3.25
N ARG A 111 -11.18 -13.36 2.27
CA ARG A 111 -11.07 -14.08 0.98
C ARG A 111 -9.78 -13.73 0.25
N GLU A 112 -9.41 -12.46 0.22
CA GLU A 112 -8.16 -12.03 -0.40
C GLU A 112 -6.93 -12.51 0.40
N ILE A 113 -7.02 -12.59 1.73
CA ILE A 113 -5.97 -13.19 2.57
C ILE A 113 -5.74 -14.65 2.17
N LYS A 114 -6.80 -15.44 2.01
CA LYS A 114 -6.68 -16.85 1.62
C LYS A 114 -6.00 -16.98 0.25
N ALA A 115 -6.47 -16.24 -0.75
CA ALA A 115 -5.85 -16.21 -2.07
C ALA A 115 -4.37 -15.80 -2.01
N ALA A 116 -4.03 -14.78 -1.21
CA ALA A 116 -2.66 -14.35 -1.00
C ALA A 116 -1.78 -15.41 -0.31
N GLN A 117 -2.34 -16.20 0.61
CA GLN A 117 -1.62 -17.29 1.27
C GLN A 117 -1.38 -18.48 0.33
N ASP A 118 -2.37 -18.82 -0.50
CA ASP A 118 -2.24 -19.87 -1.51
C ASP A 118 -1.18 -19.47 -2.56
N LEU A 119 -1.21 -18.22 -3.01
CA LEU A 119 -0.18 -17.66 -3.88
C LEU A 119 1.20 -17.68 -3.22
N ALA A 120 1.32 -17.22 -1.97
CA ALA A 120 2.60 -17.25 -1.25
C ALA A 120 3.16 -18.68 -1.12
N ALA A 121 2.30 -19.67 -0.88
CA ALA A 121 2.67 -21.07 -0.82
C ALA A 121 3.14 -21.60 -2.19
N ALA A 122 2.39 -21.33 -3.26
CA ALA A 122 2.73 -21.73 -4.63
C ALA A 122 4.04 -21.10 -5.13
N LEU A 123 4.35 -19.89 -4.66
CA LEU A 123 5.62 -19.22 -4.95
C LEU A 123 6.78 -19.75 -4.09
N GLY A 124 6.52 -20.50 -3.01
CA GLY A 124 7.55 -20.88 -2.04
C GLY A 124 8.06 -19.71 -1.19
N SER A 125 7.22 -18.71 -0.94
CA SER A 125 7.56 -17.58 -0.07
C SER A 125 7.76 -18.04 1.36
N THR A 126 8.90 -17.67 1.95
CA THR A 126 9.17 -17.87 3.38
C THR A 126 8.66 -16.72 4.25
N ALA A 127 8.34 -15.58 3.63
CA ALA A 127 7.78 -14.43 4.34
C ALA A 127 6.29 -14.65 4.61
N PRO A 128 5.79 -14.28 5.81
CA PRO A 128 4.35 -14.28 6.07
C PRO A 128 3.65 -13.26 5.19
N VAL A 129 2.42 -13.59 4.79
CA VAL A 129 1.49 -12.61 4.21
C VAL A 129 1.21 -11.55 5.26
N ARG A 130 1.40 -10.27 4.93
CA ARG A 130 0.99 -9.17 5.81
C ARG A 130 -0.13 -8.35 5.20
N VAL A 131 -1.06 -7.96 6.04
CA VAL A 131 -2.23 -7.15 5.69
C VAL A 131 -2.10 -5.82 6.40
N LYS A 132 -1.88 -4.74 5.65
CA LYS A 132 -1.80 -3.39 6.17
C LYS A 132 -3.16 -2.72 6.00
N ILE A 133 -3.79 -2.32 7.10
CA ILE A 133 -5.15 -1.77 7.12
C ILE A 133 -5.08 -0.35 7.68
N ASP A 134 -5.70 0.63 7.00
CA ASP A 134 -5.88 1.95 7.60
C ASP A 134 -6.72 1.82 8.88
N GLY A 135 -6.15 2.23 10.02
CA GLY A 135 -6.67 1.95 11.35
C GLY A 135 -7.74 2.89 11.86
N VAL A 136 -8.26 3.78 11.03
CA VAL A 136 -9.25 4.79 11.43
C VAL A 136 -10.67 4.25 11.22
N GLY A 137 -11.56 4.49 12.20
CA GLY A 137 -12.98 4.13 12.10
C GLY A 137 -13.19 2.63 11.91
N ILE A 138 -13.88 2.26 10.82
CA ILE A 138 -14.26 0.88 10.48
C ILE A 138 -13.02 -0.02 10.37
N GLY A 139 -11.90 0.50 9.86
CA GLY A 139 -10.67 -0.26 9.69
C GLY A 139 -10.11 -0.85 10.99
N TRP A 140 -10.35 -0.20 12.14
CA TRP A 140 -9.99 -0.76 13.45
C TRP A 140 -10.81 -2.01 13.78
N GLY A 141 -12.13 -1.97 13.52
CA GLY A 141 -13.02 -3.11 13.71
C GLY A 141 -12.68 -4.28 12.79
N VAL A 142 -12.37 -3.99 11.52
CA VAL A 142 -11.92 -4.99 10.53
C VAL A 142 -10.63 -5.67 10.99
N ALA A 143 -9.64 -4.89 11.44
CA ALA A 143 -8.37 -5.44 11.95
C ALA A 143 -8.60 -6.35 13.17
N GLY A 144 -9.49 -5.96 14.09
CA GLY A 144 -9.84 -6.75 15.27
C GLY A 144 -10.51 -8.09 14.92
N LEU A 145 -11.44 -8.09 13.97
CA LEU A 145 -12.09 -9.30 13.47
C LEU A 145 -11.09 -10.26 12.82
N LEU A 146 -10.21 -9.72 11.95
CA LEU A 146 -9.17 -10.52 11.31
C LEU A 146 -8.19 -11.11 12.33
N GLU A 147 -7.77 -10.37 13.36
CA GLU A 147 -6.91 -10.93 14.40
C GLU A 147 -7.62 -11.99 15.26
N ALA A 148 -8.94 -11.87 15.48
CA ALA A 148 -9.72 -12.93 16.11
C ALA A 148 -9.75 -14.20 15.24
N TRP A 149 -10.07 -14.06 13.95
CA TRP A 149 -10.08 -15.17 13.00
C TRP A 149 -8.71 -15.81 12.78
N ARG A 150 -7.63 -15.03 12.90
CA ARG A 150 -6.25 -15.55 12.94
C ARG A 150 -6.04 -16.48 14.13
N ARG A 151 -6.49 -16.08 15.34
CA ARG A 151 -6.39 -16.91 16.57
C ARG A 151 -7.24 -18.18 16.47
N GLU A 152 -8.36 -18.12 15.77
CA GLU A 152 -9.23 -19.27 15.48
C GLU A 152 -8.71 -20.16 14.34
N GLY A 153 -7.60 -19.78 13.67
CA GLY A 153 -6.96 -20.58 12.63
C GLY A 153 -7.58 -20.43 11.23
N LEU A 154 -8.46 -19.45 11.00
CA LEU A 154 -9.06 -19.21 9.69
C LEU A 154 -8.04 -18.68 8.66
N HIS A 155 -6.96 -18.05 9.13
CA HIS A 155 -5.83 -17.61 8.30
C HIS A 155 -4.55 -17.49 9.15
N ARG A 156 -3.40 -17.29 8.48
CA ARG A 156 -2.09 -17.12 9.16
C ARG A 156 -1.40 -15.78 8.88
N ALA A 157 -2.05 -14.89 8.12
CA ALA A 157 -1.51 -13.57 7.82
C ALA A 157 -1.27 -12.72 9.07
N GLU A 158 -0.24 -11.87 9.04
CA GLU A 158 0.02 -10.86 10.07
C GLU A 158 -0.81 -9.60 9.77
N ILE A 159 -1.64 -9.19 10.72
CA ILE A 159 -2.46 -7.98 10.61
C ILE A 159 -1.68 -6.79 11.17
N VAL A 160 -1.56 -5.73 10.37
CA VAL A 160 -0.81 -4.51 10.71
C VAL A 160 -1.73 -3.31 10.53
N THR A 161 -2.17 -2.74 11.65
CA THR A 161 -2.94 -1.50 11.63
C THR A 161 -2.01 -0.30 11.43
N VAL A 162 -2.30 0.53 10.43
CA VAL A 162 -1.55 1.75 10.11
C VAL A 162 -2.42 2.95 10.40
N LEU A 163 -2.04 3.76 11.39
CA LEU A 163 -2.71 5.03 11.67
C LEU A 163 -2.06 6.14 10.85
N ALA A 164 -2.70 6.53 9.76
CA ALA A 164 -2.15 7.48 8.77
C ALA A 164 -1.74 8.84 9.38
N SER A 165 -2.39 9.26 10.46
CA SER A 165 -2.13 10.52 11.17
C SER A 165 -0.98 10.48 12.18
N GLU A 166 -0.44 9.29 12.51
CA GLU A 166 0.65 9.18 13.48
C GLU A 166 1.96 9.77 12.96
N SER A 167 2.84 10.17 13.90
CA SER A 167 4.19 10.60 13.57
C SER A 167 4.97 9.47 12.90
N THR A 168 5.89 9.86 12.02
CA THR A 168 6.83 8.91 11.44
C THR A 168 7.78 8.45 12.54
N GLY A 169 7.93 7.14 12.76
CA GLY A 169 8.79 6.58 13.81
C GLY A 169 10.30 6.78 13.60
N ARG A 170 10.73 7.92 13.06
CA ARG A 170 12.10 8.32 12.74
C ARG A 170 12.41 9.67 13.39
N ASP A 171 13.68 9.87 13.75
CA ASP A 171 14.17 11.20 14.08
C ASP A 171 14.13 12.10 12.84
N ASP A 172 13.67 13.33 13.04
CA ASP A 172 13.40 14.33 12.00
C ASP A 172 14.62 14.62 11.09
N GLU A 173 15.85 14.46 11.59
CA GLU A 173 17.09 14.70 10.82
C GLU A 173 17.43 13.56 9.84
N ALA A 174 17.01 12.32 10.13
CA ALA A 174 17.30 11.16 9.30
C ALA A 174 16.23 10.90 8.22
N ALA A 175 15.09 11.60 8.28
CA ALA A 175 13.98 11.41 7.37
C ALA A 175 14.13 12.25 6.10
N THR A 176 14.43 11.60 4.97
CA THR A 176 14.38 12.23 3.63
C THR A 176 13.02 12.92 3.43
N LEU A 177 13.04 14.20 3.08
CA LEU A 177 11.87 15.09 2.88
C LEU A 177 11.02 15.40 4.12
N ARG A 178 11.37 14.91 5.32
CA ARG A 178 10.67 15.22 6.59
C ARG A 178 9.13 15.14 6.48
N PRO A 179 8.56 13.96 6.17
CA PRO A 179 7.10 13.75 6.18
C PRO A 179 6.47 14.19 7.50
N SER A 180 5.26 14.77 7.46
CA SER A 180 4.60 15.22 8.69
C SER A 180 3.94 14.09 9.47
N ASN A 181 3.51 13.03 8.78
CA ASN A 181 2.86 11.85 9.35
C ASN A 181 3.10 10.60 8.47
N LYS A 182 2.57 9.45 8.90
CA LYS A 182 2.67 8.18 8.16
C LYS A 182 2.03 8.24 6.77
N ARG A 183 0.93 8.97 6.58
CA ARG A 183 0.34 9.18 5.24
C ARG A 183 1.36 9.80 4.29
N ASP A 184 1.98 10.89 4.71
CA ASP A 184 2.99 11.58 3.91
C ASP A 184 4.19 10.66 3.65
N GLU A 185 4.61 9.86 4.64
CA GLU A 185 5.67 8.86 4.47
C GLU A 185 5.31 7.81 3.40
N MET A 186 4.09 7.28 3.40
CA MET A 186 3.64 6.28 2.43
C MET A 186 3.64 6.84 1.00
N TRP A 187 3.12 8.05 0.82
CA TRP A 187 3.13 8.73 -0.48
C TRP A 187 4.54 9.01 -0.98
N LEU A 188 5.44 9.47 -0.11
CA LEU A 188 6.84 9.70 -0.47
C LEU A 188 7.58 8.41 -0.78
N ALA A 189 7.30 7.33 -0.06
CA ALA A 189 7.88 6.03 -0.34
C ALA A 189 7.44 5.50 -1.71
N MET A 190 6.15 5.59 -2.03
CA MET A 190 5.66 5.20 -3.36
C MET A 190 6.21 6.12 -4.46
N ARG A 191 6.28 7.43 -4.22
CA ARG A 191 6.93 8.37 -5.14
C ARG A 191 8.35 7.92 -5.47
N SER A 192 9.12 7.48 -4.48
CA SER A 192 10.48 6.95 -4.70
C SER A 192 10.49 5.62 -5.46
N LEU A 193 9.55 4.71 -5.18
CA LEU A 193 9.39 3.44 -5.90
C LEU A 193 8.99 3.62 -7.37
N LEU A 194 8.25 4.68 -7.67
CA LEU A 194 7.81 5.04 -9.02
C LEU A 194 8.73 6.05 -9.70
N SER A 195 9.84 6.46 -9.08
CA SER A 195 10.78 7.41 -9.70
C SER A 195 11.57 6.75 -10.83
N PRO A 196 11.70 7.38 -12.02
CA PRO A 196 12.54 6.86 -13.11
C PRO A 196 14.02 6.84 -12.75
N HIS A 197 14.41 7.68 -11.79
CA HIS A 197 15.77 7.79 -11.28
C HIS A 197 15.94 7.05 -9.94
N GLY A 198 14.88 6.40 -9.45
CA GLY A 198 14.90 5.60 -8.23
C GLY A 198 15.42 4.19 -8.50
N GLN A 199 15.66 3.44 -7.42
CA GLN A 199 16.02 2.03 -7.49
C GLN A 199 14.80 1.09 -7.63
N GLY A 200 13.58 1.66 -7.77
CA GLY A 200 12.34 0.90 -7.86
C GLY A 200 11.89 0.68 -9.30
N SER A 201 11.58 -0.57 -9.66
CA SER A 201 10.94 -0.96 -10.91
C SER A 201 9.54 -1.52 -10.66
N LEU A 202 8.75 -0.81 -9.86
CA LEU A 202 7.42 -1.29 -9.48
C LEU A 202 6.51 -1.34 -10.73
N ARG A 203 5.76 -2.44 -10.89
CA ARG A 203 4.81 -2.66 -11.97
C ARG A 203 3.40 -2.45 -11.46
N LEU A 204 2.70 -1.47 -12.03
CA LEU A 204 1.33 -1.12 -11.62
C LEU A 204 0.31 -1.72 -12.58
N ARG A 205 -0.39 -2.76 -12.16
CA ARG A 205 -1.50 -3.37 -12.90
C ARG A 205 -2.83 -2.97 -12.26
N VAL A 206 -3.15 -1.68 -12.42
CA VAL A 206 -4.34 -1.03 -11.84
C VAL A 206 -5.11 -0.26 -12.90
N ASP A 207 -6.41 -0.07 -12.67
CA ASP A 207 -7.27 0.66 -13.60
C ASP A 207 -6.95 2.17 -13.69
N ARG A 208 -7.47 2.82 -14.73
CA ARG A 208 -7.27 4.26 -14.98
C ARG A 208 -7.73 5.14 -13.82
N ARG A 209 -8.75 4.72 -13.07
CA ARG A 209 -9.26 5.48 -11.92
C ARG A 209 -8.24 5.49 -10.78
N THR A 210 -7.61 4.36 -10.53
CA THR A 210 -6.53 4.22 -9.56
C THR A 210 -5.30 5.01 -9.99
N GLN A 211 -4.93 4.99 -11.27
CA GLN A 211 -3.84 5.81 -11.80
C GLN A 211 -4.10 7.33 -11.63
N ALA A 212 -5.34 7.76 -11.87
CA ALA A 212 -5.76 9.14 -11.63
C ALA A 212 -5.70 9.51 -10.14
N GLN A 213 -6.08 8.60 -9.24
CA GLN A 213 -5.95 8.83 -7.79
C GLN A 213 -4.47 8.91 -7.35
N LEU A 214 -3.58 8.05 -7.89
CA LEU A 214 -2.15 8.09 -7.58
C LEU A 214 -1.48 9.42 -7.99
N SER A 215 -1.96 10.05 -9.07
CA SER A 215 -1.42 11.33 -9.55
C SER A 215 -2.23 12.56 -9.10
N GLY A 216 -3.29 12.34 -8.32
CA GLY A 216 -4.25 13.36 -7.91
C GLY A 216 -3.73 14.35 -6.86
N PRO A 217 -3.20 13.88 -5.70
CA PRO A 217 -2.78 14.75 -4.60
C PRO A 217 -1.61 15.66 -4.95
N LYS A 218 -1.61 16.86 -4.34
CA LYS A 218 -0.48 17.79 -4.39
C LYS A 218 0.53 17.49 -3.27
N LEU A 219 1.80 17.82 -3.56
CA LEU A 219 2.89 17.86 -2.61
C LEU A 219 3.01 19.29 -2.08
N GLU A 220 2.87 19.44 -0.77
CA GLU A 220 2.87 20.71 -0.07
C GLU A 220 3.96 20.74 1.00
N THR A 221 4.18 21.91 1.59
CA THR A 221 5.09 22.10 2.73
C THR A 221 4.37 22.93 3.78
N ASN A 222 4.36 22.46 5.02
CA ASN A 222 3.75 23.21 6.12
C ASN A 222 4.71 24.27 6.68
N SER A 223 4.21 25.10 7.62
CA SER A 223 5.00 26.15 8.28
C SER A 223 6.23 25.64 9.02
N GLY A 224 6.24 24.37 9.45
CA GLY A 224 7.39 23.71 10.08
C GLY A 224 8.43 23.16 9.09
N GLY A 225 8.26 23.41 7.79
CA GLY A 225 9.15 22.92 6.74
C GLY A 225 9.05 21.41 6.51
N ARG A 226 7.96 20.77 6.96
CA ARG A 226 7.69 19.35 6.73
C ARG A 226 6.90 19.16 5.44
N THR A 227 7.18 18.07 4.74
CA THR A 227 6.42 17.68 3.55
C THR A 227 5.05 17.16 3.96
N VAL A 228 4.02 17.65 3.29
CA VAL A 228 2.62 17.28 3.53
C VAL A 228 1.97 16.91 2.21
N ILE A 229 1.18 15.85 2.19
CA ILE A 229 0.35 15.47 1.05
C ILE A 229 -1.01 16.12 1.22
N GLU A 230 -1.51 16.71 0.14
CA GLU A 230 -2.83 17.35 0.11
C GLU A 230 -3.91 16.50 0.82
N SER A 231 -4.66 17.14 1.72
CA SER A 231 -5.71 16.46 2.49
C SER A 231 -6.90 16.06 1.63
N LYS A 232 -7.59 14.96 2.01
CA LYS A 232 -8.86 14.52 1.38
C LYS A 232 -9.86 15.67 1.26
N ARG A 233 -10.01 16.49 2.31
CA ARG A 233 -10.89 17.68 2.32
C ARG A 233 -10.46 18.77 1.32
N SER A 234 -9.17 18.98 1.09
CA SER A 234 -8.68 19.93 0.07
C SER A 234 -8.95 19.40 -1.33
N MET A 235 -8.69 18.12 -1.57
CA MET A 235 -8.98 17.46 -2.86
C MET A 235 -10.45 17.60 -3.24
N ARG A 236 -11.37 17.29 -2.30
CA ARG A 236 -12.82 17.44 -2.54
C ARG A 236 -13.22 18.87 -2.88
N ARG A 237 -12.67 19.86 -2.18
CA ARG A 237 -12.95 21.28 -2.43
C ARG A 237 -12.59 21.75 -3.85
N ARG A 238 -11.64 21.08 -4.51
CA ARG A 238 -11.26 21.35 -5.90
C ARG A 238 -11.79 20.32 -6.91
N GLY A 239 -12.81 19.54 -6.53
CA GLY A 239 -13.47 18.59 -7.41
C GLY A 239 -12.70 17.29 -7.68
N VAL A 240 -11.75 16.92 -6.82
CA VAL A 240 -11.02 15.64 -6.91
C VAL A 240 -11.49 14.69 -5.80
N SER A 241 -11.80 13.46 -6.18
CA SER A 241 -12.24 12.42 -5.25
C SER A 241 -11.15 12.07 -4.23
N SER A 242 -11.55 11.48 -3.11
CA SER A 242 -10.60 10.85 -2.18
C SER A 242 -9.74 9.81 -2.92
N PRO A 243 -8.45 9.65 -2.57
CA PRO A 243 -7.55 8.72 -3.24
C PRO A 243 -7.57 7.31 -2.59
N ASP A 244 -8.74 6.76 -2.24
CA ASP A 244 -8.81 5.55 -1.40
C ASP A 244 -8.20 4.30 -2.07
N ARG A 245 -8.40 4.13 -3.39
CA ARG A 245 -7.75 3.05 -4.15
C ARG A 245 -6.24 3.23 -4.19
N ALA A 246 -5.80 4.48 -4.34
CA ALA A 246 -4.38 4.78 -4.28
C ALA A 246 -3.81 4.52 -2.88
N GLU A 247 -4.51 4.89 -1.80
CA GLU A 247 -4.07 4.63 -0.43
C GLU A 247 -3.97 3.13 -0.12
N ALA A 248 -4.88 2.29 -0.63
CA ALA A 248 -4.71 0.83 -0.60
C ALA A 248 -3.44 0.37 -1.35
N VAL A 249 -3.18 0.92 -2.54
CA VAL A 249 -1.96 0.66 -3.33
C VAL A 249 -0.68 1.11 -2.61
N LEU A 250 -0.72 2.20 -1.84
CA LEU A 250 0.40 2.65 -1.02
C LEU A 250 0.65 1.71 0.17
N LEU A 251 -0.42 1.27 0.84
CA LEU A 251 -0.35 0.37 1.98
C LEU A 251 0.23 -0.99 1.60
N ALA A 252 0.01 -1.48 0.38
CA ALA A 252 0.41 -2.83 -0.04
C ALA A 252 1.94 -3.08 0.01
N PRO A 253 2.82 -2.24 -0.56
CA PRO A 253 4.27 -2.40 -0.44
C PRO A 253 4.88 -1.66 0.77
N TYR A 254 4.10 -0.87 1.51
CA TYR A 254 4.61 -0.09 2.65
C TYR A 254 4.95 -0.98 3.85
N GLU A 255 6.19 -0.88 4.33
CA GLU A 255 6.62 -1.49 5.58
C GLU A 255 6.86 -0.40 6.64
N PRO A 256 5.93 -0.23 7.60
CA PRO A 256 6.17 0.70 8.70
C PRO A 256 7.37 0.23 9.50
N LEU A 257 8.19 1.18 9.97
CA LEU A 257 9.18 0.86 10.99
C LEU A 257 8.42 0.47 12.25
N THR A 258 8.32 -0.83 12.52
CA THR A 258 7.91 -1.30 13.84
C THR A 258 9.01 -0.86 14.80
N GLY A 259 8.73 0.15 15.63
CA GLY A 259 9.60 0.52 16.72
C GLY A 259 9.96 -0.75 17.50
N ARG A 260 11.26 -0.98 17.74
CA ARG A 260 11.69 -2.03 18.67
C ARG A 260 10.83 -1.87 19.91
N ARG A 261 10.02 -2.88 20.27
CA ARG A 261 9.38 -2.94 21.59
C ARG A 261 10.49 -2.68 22.60
N ARG A 262 10.50 -1.49 23.23
CA ARG A 262 11.29 -1.28 24.43
C ARG A 262 10.68 -2.23 25.45
N VAL A 263 11.29 -3.39 25.60
CA VAL A 263 11.06 -4.23 26.78
C VAL A 263 11.52 -3.36 27.94
N ARG A 264 10.57 -2.79 28.68
CA ARG A 264 10.85 -2.30 30.02
C ARG A 264 11.22 -3.54 30.82
N VAL A 265 12.52 -3.75 31.01
CA VAL A 265 12.99 -4.57 32.13
C VAL A 265 12.59 -3.77 33.36
N ILE A 266 11.55 -4.23 34.04
CA ILE A 266 11.25 -3.77 35.40
C ILE A 266 12.32 -4.45 36.25
N ALA A 267 13.26 -3.64 36.75
CA ALA A 267 14.24 -4.05 37.75
C ALA A 267 13.54 -4.22 39.11
#